data_AF-A0A150U7K2-F1
#
_entry.id   AF-A0A150U7K2-F1
#
_cell.length_a   1.000
_cell.length_b   1.000
_cell.length_c   1.000
_cell.angle_alpha   90.00
_cell.angle_beta   90.00
_cell.angle_gamma   90.00
#
_symmetry.space_group_name_H-M   'P 1'
#
loop_
_entity.id
_entity.type
_entity.pdbx_description
1 polymer ?
#
loop_
_entity_poly.entity_id
_entity_poly.type
_entity_poly.pdbx_seq_one_letter_code
_entity_poly.pdbx_strand_id
1 'polypeptide(L)'
;MIEVLNNLAAVLGYAVLALTAVSGTVWWIFKTFSERWLNAKFAERLETLKHEQQKELAELKFAIDAQMDRATKLHQQEFETLPKAWRLLVNSFGIAREVTSRMQSTPDLNSMSDVQREDFLVEGVIGKELAEWQRQKIRDATDKTAELRNQWEPFKIARAKRASAKFYKYFRANGIFIRESLKTKFDNLDQMVLAAISAHQMNFQHRTRELKAIDRLADDGEAMIKALEIEVQKRLWDSTATGTESNDSGENSTSQR
;
A
#
# COMPACT_ATOMS: atom_id res chain seq x y z
N MET A 1 -22.43 87.75 64.61
CA MET A 1 -22.91 86.45 64.08
C MET A 1 -22.65 86.26 62.58
N ILE A 2 -22.56 87.33 61.76
CA ILE A 2 -22.36 87.24 60.30
C ILE A 2 -20.87 86.99 59.90
N GLU A 3 -19.89 87.52 60.64
CA GLU A 3 -18.45 87.30 60.35
C GLU A 3 -17.98 85.86 60.60
N VAL A 4 -18.57 85.16 61.58
CA VAL A 4 -18.24 83.77 61.87
C VAL A 4 -18.73 82.85 60.75
N LEU A 5 -19.87 83.16 60.10
CA LEU A 5 -20.38 82.40 58.96
C LEU A 5 -19.50 82.56 57.70
N ASN A 6 -18.98 83.76 57.42
CA ASN A 6 -18.12 84.00 56.25
C ASN A 6 -16.74 83.35 56.38
N ASN A 7 -16.14 83.35 57.57
CA ASN A 7 -14.89 82.62 57.80
C ASN A 7 -15.08 81.10 57.76
N LEU A 8 -16.23 80.59 58.24
CA LEU A 8 -16.53 79.16 58.12
C LEU A 8 -16.76 78.75 56.65
N ALA A 9 -17.45 79.57 55.86
CA ALA A 9 -17.67 79.34 54.43
C ALA A 9 -16.37 79.43 53.61
N ALA A 10 -15.47 80.34 53.97
CA ALA A 10 -14.15 80.44 53.35
C ALA A 10 -13.27 79.22 53.67
N VAL A 11 -13.23 78.79 54.94
CA VAL A 11 -12.48 77.58 55.34
C VAL A 11 -13.08 76.31 54.72
N LEU A 12 -14.40 76.20 54.64
CA LEU A 12 -15.08 75.10 53.93
C LEU A 12 -14.83 75.16 52.42
N GLY A 13 -14.82 76.35 51.81
CA GLY A 13 -14.50 76.54 50.40
C GLY A 13 -13.06 76.15 50.06
N TYR A 14 -12.09 76.55 50.88
CA TYR A 14 -10.69 76.12 50.75
C TYR A 14 -10.50 74.63 51.04
N ALA A 15 -11.24 74.05 51.99
CA ALA A 15 -11.20 72.62 52.27
C ALA A 15 -11.77 71.79 51.09
N VAL A 16 -12.86 72.25 50.46
CA VAL A 16 -13.46 71.61 49.28
C VAL A 16 -12.56 71.74 48.03
N LEU A 17 -11.91 72.89 47.84
CA LEU A 17 -10.92 73.08 46.77
C LEU A 17 -9.65 72.25 46.99
N ALA A 18 -9.16 72.14 48.22
CA ALA A 18 -8.03 71.30 48.56
C ALA A 18 -8.36 69.80 48.37
N LEU A 19 -9.55 69.36 48.81
CA LEU A 19 -9.99 67.97 48.64
C LEU A 19 -10.18 67.59 47.16
N THR A 20 -10.71 68.49 46.34
CA THR A 20 -10.90 68.24 44.89
C THR A 20 -9.57 68.25 44.12
N ALA A 21 -8.62 69.12 44.48
CA ALA A 21 -7.28 69.14 43.88
C ALA A 21 -6.48 67.86 44.19
N VAL A 22 -6.56 67.36 45.43
CA VAL A 22 -5.95 66.08 45.84
C VAL A 22 -6.65 64.90 45.15
N SER A 23 -7.97 64.94 45.02
CA SER A 23 -8.73 63.89 44.32
C SER A 23 -8.37 63.81 42.83
N GLY A 24 -8.21 64.96 42.16
CA GLY A 24 -7.85 65.03 40.74
C GLY A 24 -6.44 64.53 40.44
N THR A 25 -5.48 64.83 41.33
CA THR A 25 -4.09 64.34 41.20
C THR A 25 -4.00 62.83 41.43
N VAL A 26 -4.72 62.28 42.43
CA VAL A 26 -4.80 60.83 42.65
C VAL A 26 -5.45 60.12 41.46
N TRP A 27 -6.53 60.66 40.91
CA TRP A 27 -7.19 60.10 39.72
C TRP A 27 -6.29 60.13 38.48
N TRP A 28 -5.54 61.22 38.27
CA TRP A 28 -4.62 61.35 37.14
C TRP A 28 -3.44 60.39 37.23
N ILE A 29 -2.83 60.25 38.41
CA ILE A 29 -1.76 59.26 38.66
C ILE A 29 -2.29 57.84 38.47
N PHE A 30 -3.47 57.53 39.02
CA PHE A 30 -4.08 56.22 38.85
C PHE A 30 -4.36 55.91 37.38
N LYS A 31 -4.96 56.84 36.63
CA LYS A 31 -5.28 56.66 35.22
C LYS A 31 -4.02 56.43 34.37
N THR A 32 -3.01 57.28 34.53
CA THR A 32 -1.76 57.17 33.75
C THR A 32 -0.96 55.92 34.10
N PHE A 33 -0.97 55.50 35.38
CA PHE A 33 -0.33 54.28 35.82
C PHE A 33 -1.09 53.02 35.36
N SER A 34 -2.42 53.01 35.48
CA SER A 34 -3.27 51.90 35.04
C SER A 34 -3.20 51.68 33.53
N GLU A 35 -3.18 52.73 32.72
CA GLU A 35 -3.02 52.61 31.26
C GLU A 35 -1.68 52.00 30.88
N ARG A 36 -0.56 52.47 31.49
CA ARG A 36 0.77 51.91 31.22
C ARG A 36 0.92 50.48 31.72
N TRP A 37 0.42 50.19 32.93
CA TRP A 37 0.46 48.86 33.51
C TRP A 37 -0.40 47.86 32.73
N LEU A 38 -1.63 48.25 32.33
CA LEU A 38 -2.50 47.43 31.50
C LEU A 38 -1.87 47.17 30.13
N ASN A 39 -1.34 48.20 29.47
CA ASN A 39 -0.67 48.03 28.17
C ASN A 39 0.54 47.10 28.26
N ALA A 40 1.35 47.20 29.32
CA ALA A 40 2.47 46.29 29.55
C ALA A 40 1.98 44.85 29.77
N LYS A 41 0.94 44.64 30.58
CA LYS A 41 0.37 43.31 30.82
C LYS A 41 -0.35 42.71 29.62
N PHE A 42 -1.02 43.53 28.80
CA PHE A 42 -1.61 43.08 27.55
C PHE A 42 -0.52 42.72 26.54
N ALA A 43 0.54 43.53 26.41
CA ALA A 43 1.66 43.21 25.53
C ALA A 43 2.34 41.89 25.92
N GLU A 44 2.65 41.71 27.21
CA GLU A 44 3.23 40.47 27.75
C GLU A 44 2.33 39.25 27.46
N ARG A 45 1.03 39.33 27.78
CA ARG A 45 0.10 38.21 27.51
C ARG A 45 -0.06 37.93 26.03
N LEU A 46 -0.05 38.96 25.18
CA LEU A 46 -0.21 38.81 23.74
C LEU A 46 1.05 38.20 23.12
N GLU A 47 2.24 38.54 23.62
CA GLU A 47 3.49 37.90 23.23
C GLU A 47 3.53 36.43 23.68
N THR A 48 3.16 36.13 24.92
CA THR A 48 3.06 34.75 25.41
C THR A 48 2.07 33.93 24.60
N LEU A 49 0.86 34.45 24.34
CA LEU A 49 -0.15 33.77 23.51
C LEU A 49 0.33 33.56 22.07
N LYS A 50 1.00 34.56 21.47
CA LYS A 50 1.60 34.40 20.13
C LYS A 50 2.66 33.32 20.12
N HIS A 51 3.50 33.27 21.15
CA HIS A 51 4.57 32.28 21.27
C HIS A 51 3.99 30.87 21.46
N GLU A 52 2.97 30.70 22.31
CA GLU A 52 2.25 29.44 22.49
C GLU A 52 1.58 28.98 21.20
N GLN A 53 0.87 29.89 20.50
CA GLN A 53 0.26 29.58 19.20
C GLN A 53 1.29 29.20 18.13
N GLN A 54 2.42 29.89 18.07
CA GLN A 54 3.51 29.55 17.14
C GLN A 54 4.09 28.17 17.45
N LYS A 55 4.22 27.83 18.75
CA LYS A 55 4.69 26.53 19.19
C LYS A 55 3.71 25.41 18.81
N GLU A 56 2.42 25.59 19.09
CA GLU A 56 1.38 24.62 18.70
C GLU A 56 1.32 24.43 17.18
N LEU A 57 1.40 25.52 16.40
CA LEU A 57 1.46 25.43 14.94
C LEU A 57 2.70 24.68 14.45
N ALA A 58 3.86 24.89 15.08
CA ALA A 58 5.07 24.16 14.72
C ALA A 58 4.96 22.66 15.05
N GLU A 59 4.41 22.32 16.22
CA GLU A 59 4.17 20.93 16.64
C GLU A 59 3.16 20.23 15.72
N LEU A 60 2.06 20.90 15.37
CA LEU A 60 1.05 20.39 14.43
C LEU A 60 1.64 20.20 13.03
N LYS A 61 2.38 21.18 12.51
CA LYS A 61 3.07 21.07 11.21
C LYS A 61 4.02 19.88 11.20
N PHE A 62 4.86 19.74 12.24
CA PHE A 62 5.78 18.62 12.36
C PHE A 62 5.05 17.27 12.39
N ALA A 63 3.94 17.18 13.13
CA ALA A 63 3.13 15.96 13.19
C ALA A 63 2.50 15.61 11.83
N ILE A 64 2.00 16.61 11.10
CA ILE A 64 1.45 16.44 9.75
C ILE A 64 2.55 15.98 8.79
N ASP A 65 3.70 16.66 8.77
CA ASP A 65 4.83 16.32 7.90
C ASP A 65 5.33 14.89 8.17
N ALA A 66 5.43 14.50 9.45
CA ALA A 66 5.83 13.15 9.84
C ALA A 66 4.80 12.09 9.40
N GLN A 67 3.50 12.38 9.44
CA GLN A 67 2.47 11.46 8.94
C GLN A 67 2.49 11.36 7.41
N MET A 68 2.67 12.48 6.71
CA MET A 68 2.78 12.52 5.25
C MET A 68 4.02 11.77 4.75
N ASP A 69 5.17 11.92 5.41
CA ASP A 69 6.39 11.16 5.08
C ASP A 69 6.17 9.64 5.25
N ARG A 70 5.54 9.21 6.35
CA ARG A 70 5.19 7.79 6.56
C ARG A 70 4.23 7.26 5.50
N ALA A 71 3.18 8.03 5.17
CA ALA A 71 2.23 7.65 4.13
C ALA A 71 2.90 7.53 2.75
N THR A 72 3.78 8.48 2.42
CA THR A 72 4.57 8.47 1.18
C THR A 72 5.46 7.24 1.10
N LYS A 73 6.18 6.92 2.19
CA LYS A 73 7.02 5.71 2.26
C LYS A 73 6.21 4.43 2.13
N LEU A 74 5.03 4.36 2.76
CA LEU A 74 4.13 3.21 2.64
C LEU A 74 3.66 3.03 1.20
N HIS A 75 3.26 4.12 0.52
CA HIS A 75 2.87 4.07 -0.88
C HIS A 75 4.03 3.66 -1.77
N GLN A 76 5.24 4.20 -1.56
CA GLN A 76 6.42 3.79 -2.31
C GLN A 76 6.68 2.28 -2.18
N GLN A 77 6.59 1.73 -0.96
CA GLN A 77 6.71 0.28 -0.74
C GLN A 77 5.58 -0.50 -1.42
N GLU A 78 4.34 -0.01 -1.40
CA GLU A 78 3.23 -0.61 -2.13
C GLU A 78 3.49 -0.64 -3.65
N PHE A 79 4.01 0.45 -4.23
CA PHE A 79 4.36 0.53 -5.66
C PHE A 79 5.51 -0.41 -6.06
N GLU A 80 6.45 -0.68 -5.16
CA GLU A 80 7.52 -1.64 -5.41
C GLU A 80 7.04 -3.09 -5.28
N THR A 81 6.15 -3.34 -4.32
CA THR A 81 5.75 -4.70 -3.94
C THR A 81 4.60 -5.25 -4.76
N LEU A 82 3.58 -4.43 -5.06
CA LEU A 82 2.37 -4.85 -5.75
C LEU A 82 2.64 -5.35 -7.19
N PRO A 83 3.39 -4.64 -8.07
CA PRO A 83 3.67 -5.14 -9.42
C PRO A 83 4.51 -6.42 -9.41
N LYS A 84 5.43 -6.54 -8.45
CA LYS A 84 6.26 -7.75 -8.31
C LYS A 84 5.45 -8.95 -7.85
N ALA A 85 4.54 -8.76 -6.88
CA ALA A 85 3.60 -9.80 -6.45
C ALA A 85 2.69 -10.22 -7.61
N TRP A 86 2.12 -9.25 -8.35
CA TRP A 86 1.29 -9.48 -9.53
C TRP A 86 2.00 -10.35 -10.56
N ARG A 87 3.21 -9.96 -10.99
CA ARG A 87 4.00 -10.72 -11.96
C ARG A 87 4.26 -12.16 -11.51
N LEU A 88 4.59 -12.37 -10.24
CA LEU A 88 4.84 -13.71 -9.70
C LEU A 88 3.56 -14.56 -9.70
N LEU A 89 2.42 -13.97 -9.35
CA LEU A 89 1.12 -14.65 -9.38
C LEU A 89 0.72 -15.03 -10.80
N VAL A 90 0.81 -14.09 -11.76
CA VAL A 90 0.50 -14.35 -13.18
C VAL A 90 1.38 -15.47 -13.73
N ASN A 91 2.68 -15.45 -13.42
CA ASN A 91 3.59 -16.52 -13.84
C ASN A 91 3.22 -17.88 -13.21
N SER A 92 2.89 -17.89 -11.91
CA SER A 92 2.42 -19.10 -11.22
C SER A 92 1.13 -19.65 -11.84
N PHE A 93 0.15 -18.78 -12.08
CA PHE A 93 -1.12 -19.09 -12.72
C PHE A 93 -0.93 -19.64 -14.13
N GLY A 94 -0.14 -18.97 -14.98
CA GLY A 94 0.12 -19.39 -16.35
C GLY A 94 0.76 -20.78 -16.42
N ILE A 95 1.79 -21.03 -15.62
CA ILE A 95 2.44 -22.36 -15.54
C ILE A 95 1.45 -23.40 -15.02
N ALA A 96 0.64 -23.08 -14.00
CA ALA A 96 -0.36 -24.00 -13.49
C ALA A 96 -1.42 -24.35 -14.56
N ARG A 97 -1.89 -23.36 -15.33
CA ARG A 97 -2.83 -23.57 -16.45
C ARG A 97 -2.22 -24.44 -17.54
N GLU A 98 -0.96 -24.20 -17.89
CA GLU A 98 -0.22 -25.02 -18.85
C GLU A 98 -0.16 -26.48 -18.36
N VAL A 99 0.26 -26.70 -17.11
CA VAL A 99 0.48 -28.04 -16.52
C VAL A 99 -0.82 -28.79 -16.24
N THR A 100 -1.91 -28.10 -15.95
CA THR A 100 -3.21 -28.73 -15.65
C THR A 100 -4.16 -28.77 -16.86
N SER A 101 -3.74 -28.23 -18.02
CA SER A 101 -4.57 -28.21 -19.22
C SER A 101 -4.93 -29.62 -19.69
N ARG A 102 -6.21 -29.82 -19.98
CA ARG A 102 -6.71 -31.07 -20.59
C ARG A 102 -6.26 -31.25 -22.03
N MET A 103 -5.90 -30.15 -22.69
CA MET A 103 -5.47 -30.14 -24.10
C MET A 103 -3.95 -30.29 -24.24
N GLN A 104 -3.27 -30.85 -23.24
CA GLN A 104 -1.86 -31.15 -23.36
C GLN A 104 -1.62 -32.20 -24.45
N SER A 105 -0.85 -31.81 -25.47
CA SER A 105 -0.33 -32.72 -26.46
C SER A 105 1.09 -33.10 -26.09
N THR A 106 1.38 -34.40 -26.06
CA THR A 106 2.74 -34.93 -25.99
C THR A 106 3.09 -35.48 -27.37
N PRO A 107 4.31 -35.20 -27.89
CA PRO A 107 4.73 -35.77 -29.17
C PRO A 107 4.63 -37.30 -29.16
N ASP A 108 4.13 -37.87 -30.25
CA ASP A 108 3.99 -39.32 -30.39
C ASP A 108 5.29 -39.96 -30.86
N LEU A 109 6.14 -40.37 -29.91
CA LEU A 109 7.41 -41.03 -30.17
C LEU A 109 7.28 -42.39 -30.86
N ASN A 110 6.12 -43.05 -30.75
CA ASN A 110 5.89 -44.33 -31.41
C ASN A 110 5.73 -44.17 -32.93
N SER A 111 5.32 -42.99 -33.39
CA SER A 111 5.20 -42.65 -34.80
C SER A 111 6.50 -42.14 -35.43
N MET A 112 7.51 -41.83 -34.62
CA MET A 112 8.79 -41.30 -35.08
C MET A 112 9.75 -42.40 -35.50
N SER A 113 10.57 -42.12 -36.51
CA SER A 113 11.71 -42.98 -36.84
C SER A 113 12.75 -42.98 -35.72
N ASP A 114 13.62 -43.99 -35.69
CA ASP A 114 14.65 -44.11 -34.66
C ASP A 114 15.58 -42.89 -34.61
N VAL A 115 15.94 -42.36 -35.78
CA VAL A 115 16.77 -41.15 -35.91
C VAL A 115 16.05 -39.92 -35.35
N GLN A 116 14.80 -39.69 -35.78
CA GLN A 116 14.01 -38.55 -35.29
C GLN A 116 13.78 -38.60 -33.79
N ARG A 117 13.58 -39.79 -33.25
CA ARG A 117 13.36 -40.00 -31.82
C ARG A 117 14.64 -39.73 -31.03
N GLU A 118 15.80 -40.18 -31.51
CA GLU A 118 17.07 -39.91 -30.84
C GLU A 118 17.40 -38.41 -30.86
N ASP A 119 17.21 -37.75 -32.01
CA ASP A 119 17.35 -36.30 -32.13
C ASP A 119 16.41 -35.58 -31.15
N PHE A 120 15.16 -36.02 -31.03
CA PHE A 120 14.20 -35.45 -30.08
C PHE A 120 14.62 -35.66 -28.62
N LEU A 121 15.12 -36.84 -28.27
CA LEU A 121 15.52 -37.18 -26.90
C LEU A 121 16.85 -36.52 -26.50
N VAL A 122 17.77 -36.27 -27.43
CA VAL A 122 19.07 -35.66 -27.13
C VAL A 122 19.04 -34.14 -27.30
N GLU A 123 18.52 -33.66 -28.42
CA GLU A 123 18.57 -32.24 -28.79
C GLU A 123 17.30 -31.47 -28.46
N GLY A 124 16.17 -32.17 -28.31
CA GLY A 124 14.89 -31.55 -27.97
C GLY A 124 14.87 -30.92 -26.58
N VAL A 125 14.01 -29.91 -26.40
CA VAL A 125 13.85 -29.18 -25.13
C VAL A 125 13.51 -30.13 -23.98
N ILE A 126 12.60 -31.07 -24.22
CA ILE A 126 12.21 -32.08 -23.21
C ILE A 126 13.39 -33.02 -22.95
N GLY A 127 14.08 -33.46 -24.00
CA GLY A 127 15.23 -34.35 -23.92
C GLY A 127 16.38 -33.83 -23.06
N LYS A 128 16.67 -32.52 -23.16
CA LYS A 128 17.71 -31.82 -22.40
C LYS A 128 17.42 -31.73 -20.89
N GLU A 129 16.16 -31.79 -20.49
CA GLU A 129 15.78 -31.81 -19.07
C GLU A 129 15.77 -33.21 -18.45
N LEU A 130 15.75 -34.25 -19.28
CA LEU A 130 15.80 -35.64 -18.83
C LEU A 130 17.24 -36.06 -18.52
N ALA A 131 17.42 -36.87 -17.48
CA ALA A 131 18.69 -37.55 -17.25
C ALA A 131 18.89 -38.70 -18.26
N GLU A 132 20.13 -39.09 -18.51
CA GLU A 132 20.43 -40.16 -19.47
C GLU A 132 19.70 -41.48 -19.15
N TRP A 133 19.62 -41.85 -17.87
CA TRP A 133 18.89 -43.06 -17.47
C TRP A 133 17.37 -42.98 -17.76
N GLN A 134 16.78 -41.78 -17.78
CA GLN A 134 15.37 -41.58 -18.13
C GLN A 134 15.17 -41.71 -19.64
N ARG A 135 16.09 -41.14 -20.43
CA ARG A 135 16.10 -41.33 -21.88
C ARG A 135 16.23 -42.81 -22.22
N GLN A 136 17.12 -43.53 -21.54
CA GLN A 136 17.29 -44.97 -21.74
C GLN A 136 16.00 -45.75 -21.43
N LYS A 137 15.30 -45.44 -20.33
CA LYS A 137 13.98 -46.04 -20.04
C LYS A 137 12.97 -45.81 -21.16
N ILE A 138 12.96 -44.62 -21.75
CA ILE A 138 12.08 -44.29 -22.89
C ILE A 138 12.49 -45.08 -24.13
N ARG A 139 13.79 -45.25 -24.41
CA ARG A 139 14.29 -46.05 -25.53
C ARG A 139 13.85 -47.53 -25.41
N ASP A 140 13.97 -48.08 -24.21
CA ASP A 140 13.70 -49.49 -23.92
C ASP A 140 12.20 -49.81 -23.75
N ALA A 141 11.35 -48.79 -23.62
CA ALA A 141 9.92 -48.98 -23.43
C ALA A 141 9.22 -49.51 -24.68
N THR A 142 8.24 -50.40 -24.44
CA THR A 142 7.30 -50.87 -25.47
C THR A 142 6.46 -49.72 -26.02
N ASP A 143 5.90 -48.89 -25.13
CA ASP A 143 5.22 -47.64 -25.48
C ASP A 143 6.08 -46.45 -25.04
N LYS A 144 6.80 -45.88 -26.01
CA LYS A 144 7.77 -44.81 -25.77
C LYS A 144 7.08 -43.50 -25.44
N THR A 145 5.92 -43.25 -26.06
CA THR A 145 5.11 -42.06 -25.84
C THR A 145 4.54 -42.04 -24.42
N ALA A 146 4.03 -43.17 -23.93
CA ALA A 146 3.57 -43.28 -22.55
C ALA A 146 4.72 -43.13 -21.54
N GLU A 147 5.88 -43.75 -21.81
CA GLU A 147 7.02 -43.64 -20.91
C GLU A 147 7.61 -42.23 -20.86
N LEU A 148 7.69 -41.52 -22.00
CA LEU A 148 8.07 -40.11 -22.03
C LEU A 148 7.17 -39.28 -21.10
N ARG A 149 5.85 -39.49 -21.19
CA ARG A 149 4.89 -38.79 -20.33
C ARG A 149 5.15 -39.08 -18.85
N ASN A 150 5.38 -40.35 -18.49
CA ASN A 150 5.68 -40.74 -17.11
C ASN A 150 6.96 -40.11 -16.58
N GLN A 151 8.00 -39.99 -17.42
CA GLN A 151 9.26 -39.37 -17.02
C GLN A 151 9.15 -37.84 -16.96
N TRP A 152 8.35 -37.22 -17.84
CA TRP A 152 8.28 -35.77 -17.98
C TRP A 152 7.29 -35.08 -17.02
N GLU A 153 6.16 -35.72 -16.72
CA GLU A 153 5.10 -35.14 -15.87
C GLU A 153 5.61 -34.64 -14.50
N PRO A 154 6.48 -35.36 -13.78
CA PRO A 154 7.02 -34.88 -12.51
C PRO A 154 7.79 -33.55 -12.62
N PHE A 155 8.51 -33.32 -13.73
CA PHE A 155 9.24 -32.06 -13.95
C PHE A 155 8.29 -30.89 -14.15
N LYS A 156 7.23 -31.08 -14.95
CA LYS A 156 6.15 -30.09 -15.13
C LYS A 156 5.50 -29.72 -13.80
N ILE A 157 5.11 -30.72 -13.01
CA ILE A 157 4.51 -30.51 -11.68
C ILE A 157 5.49 -29.77 -10.75
N ALA A 158 6.76 -30.18 -10.72
CA ALA A 158 7.78 -29.51 -9.91
C ALA A 158 8.00 -28.05 -10.34
N ARG A 159 7.98 -27.76 -11.64
CA ARG A 159 8.06 -26.39 -12.19
C ARG A 159 6.88 -25.54 -11.71
N ALA A 160 5.65 -26.04 -11.79
CA ALA A 160 4.47 -25.34 -11.30
C ALA A 160 4.55 -25.06 -9.79
N LYS A 161 4.93 -26.08 -8.99
CA LYS A 161 5.11 -25.92 -7.54
C LYS A 161 6.19 -24.89 -7.18
N ARG A 162 7.32 -24.88 -7.89
CA ARG A 162 8.38 -23.88 -7.67
C ARG A 162 7.88 -22.46 -7.97
N ALA A 163 7.10 -22.29 -9.03
CA ALA A 163 6.52 -21.00 -9.39
C ALA A 163 5.54 -20.50 -8.31
N SER A 164 4.62 -21.35 -7.85
CA SER A 164 3.70 -21.01 -6.76
C SER A 164 4.44 -20.76 -5.44
N ALA A 165 5.42 -21.59 -5.07
CA ALA A 165 6.22 -21.36 -3.87
C ALA A 165 7.01 -20.03 -3.93
N LYS A 166 7.46 -19.61 -5.11
CA LYS A 166 8.14 -18.33 -5.31
C LYS A 166 7.18 -17.16 -5.09
N PHE A 167 5.97 -17.23 -5.63
CA PHE A 167 4.91 -16.26 -5.34
C PHE A 167 4.58 -16.23 -3.83
N TYR A 168 4.25 -17.38 -3.25
CA TYR A 168 3.86 -17.49 -1.84
C TYR A 168 4.91 -16.91 -0.90
N LYS A 169 6.19 -17.29 -1.04
CA LYS A 169 7.28 -16.75 -0.20
C LYS A 169 7.39 -15.23 -0.31
N TYR A 170 7.32 -14.70 -1.52
CA TYR A 170 7.39 -13.26 -1.75
C TYR A 170 6.18 -12.54 -1.14
N PHE A 171 4.98 -13.05 -1.42
CA PHE A 171 3.72 -12.46 -1.00
C PHE A 171 3.54 -12.50 0.53
N ARG A 172 3.93 -13.59 1.20
CA ARG A 172 3.90 -13.66 2.66
C ARG A 172 4.85 -12.66 3.33
N ALA A 173 6.01 -12.41 2.72
CA ALA A 173 6.99 -11.48 3.27
C ALA A 173 6.63 -10.01 3.01
N ASN A 174 5.99 -9.69 1.89
CA ASN A 174 5.78 -8.31 1.43
C ASN A 174 4.30 -7.89 1.38
N GLY A 175 3.37 -8.83 1.58
CA GLY A 175 1.93 -8.59 1.46
C GLY A 175 1.37 -7.64 2.53
N ILE A 176 2.15 -7.32 3.57
CA ILE A 176 1.79 -6.28 4.56
C ILE A 176 1.64 -4.88 3.96
N PHE A 177 2.27 -4.64 2.81
CA PHE A 177 2.21 -3.36 2.10
C PHE A 177 1.06 -3.30 1.09
N ILE A 178 0.35 -4.40 0.88
CA ILE A 178 -0.76 -4.51 -0.07
C ILE A 178 -2.07 -4.36 0.71
N ARG A 179 -3.01 -3.57 0.16
CA ARG A 179 -4.35 -3.41 0.76
C ARG A 179 -5.04 -4.76 0.96
N GLU A 180 -5.71 -4.93 2.10
CA GLU A 180 -6.31 -6.20 2.51
C GLU A 180 -7.33 -6.75 1.49
N SER A 181 -8.06 -5.88 0.80
CA SER A 181 -9.00 -6.26 -0.25
C SER A 181 -8.34 -6.92 -1.46
N LEU A 182 -7.21 -6.37 -1.93
CA LEU A 182 -6.41 -6.98 -2.99
C LEU A 182 -5.74 -8.25 -2.47
N LYS A 183 -5.19 -8.19 -1.27
CA LYS A 183 -4.46 -9.30 -0.66
C LYS A 183 -5.31 -10.57 -0.56
N THR A 184 -6.58 -10.43 -0.16
CA THR A 184 -7.54 -11.55 -0.12
C THR A 184 -7.77 -12.15 -1.50
N LYS A 185 -7.82 -11.34 -2.57
CA LYS A 185 -7.97 -11.83 -3.96
C LYS A 185 -6.73 -12.56 -4.45
N PHE A 186 -5.55 -12.05 -4.14
CA PHE A 186 -4.28 -12.72 -4.38
C PHE A 186 -4.23 -14.10 -3.69
N ASP A 187 -4.58 -14.15 -2.40
CA ASP A 187 -4.60 -15.40 -1.62
C ASP A 187 -5.62 -16.41 -2.18
N ASN A 188 -6.83 -15.96 -2.55
CA ASN A 188 -7.85 -16.82 -3.14
C ASN A 188 -7.38 -17.44 -4.47
N LEU A 189 -6.76 -16.64 -5.34
CA LEU A 189 -6.26 -17.13 -6.62
C LEU A 189 -5.08 -18.10 -6.43
N ASP A 190 -4.15 -17.83 -5.51
CA ASP A 190 -3.05 -18.75 -5.20
C ASP A 190 -3.54 -20.08 -4.63
N GLN A 191 -4.57 -20.06 -3.77
CA GLN A 191 -5.20 -21.29 -3.28
C GLN A 191 -5.80 -22.12 -4.42
N MET A 192 -6.42 -21.49 -5.42
CA MET A 192 -6.94 -22.19 -6.60
C MET A 192 -5.81 -22.78 -7.44
N VAL A 193 -4.72 -22.04 -7.62
CA VAL A 193 -3.52 -22.53 -8.32
C VAL A 193 -2.94 -23.75 -7.61
N LEU A 194 -2.73 -23.67 -6.30
CA LEU A 194 -2.21 -24.77 -5.49
C LEU A 194 -3.14 -26.00 -5.51
N ALA A 195 -4.45 -25.78 -5.42
CA ALA A 195 -5.44 -26.85 -5.47
C ALA A 195 -5.42 -27.58 -6.82
N ALA A 196 -5.35 -26.85 -7.94
CA ALA A 196 -5.28 -27.44 -9.27
C ALA A 196 -3.98 -28.23 -9.49
N ILE A 197 -2.83 -27.68 -9.09
CA ILE A 197 -1.53 -28.38 -9.17
C ILE A 197 -1.58 -29.67 -8.34
N SER A 198 -2.14 -29.62 -7.14
CA SER A 198 -2.24 -30.76 -6.24
C SER A 198 -3.17 -31.84 -6.80
N ALA A 199 -4.35 -31.46 -7.30
CA ALA A 199 -5.28 -32.38 -7.95
C ALA A 199 -4.66 -33.03 -9.19
N HIS A 200 -3.94 -32.27 -10.02
CA HIS A 200 -3.23 -32.80 -11.18
C HIS A 200 -2.14 -33.80 -10.79
N GLN A 201 -1.36 -33.49 -9.76
CA GLN A 201 -0.38 -34.43 -9.23
C GLN A 201 -1.04 -35.72 -8.71
N MET A 202 -2.13 -35.61 -7.95
CA MET A 202 -2.87 -36.77 -7.44
C MET A 202 -3.40 -37.64 -8.59
N ASN A 203 -3.96 -37.02 -9.63
CA ASN A 203 -4.40 -37.71 -10.83
C ASN A 203 -3.26 -38.46 -11.51
N PHE A 204 -2.07 -37.85 -11.61
CA PHE A 204 -0.90 -38.52 -12.16
C PHE A 204 -0.42 -39.70 -11.29
N GLN A 205 -0.30 -39.49 -9.97
CA GLN A 205 0.24 -40.49 -9.05
C GLN A 205 -0.69 -41.69 -8.82
N HIS A 206 -1.99 -41.44 -8.74
CA HIS A 206 -2.99 -42.46 -8.40
C HIS A 206 -3.86 -42.87 -9.58
N ARG A 207 -3.60 -42.34 -10.79
CA ARG A 207 -4.40 -42.57 -11.99
C ARG A 207 -5.89 -42.24 -11.78
N THR A 208 -6.18 -41.23 -10.96
CA THR A 208 -7.53 -40.73 -10.70
C THR A 208 -7.95 -39.69 -11.74
N ARG A 209 -9.23 -39.31 -11.73
CA ARG A 209 -9.80 -38.28 -12.62
C ARG A 209 -10.56 -37.23 -11.83
N GLU A 210 -9.91 -36.64 -10.83
CA GLU A 210 -10.47 -35.52 -10.07
C GLU A 210 -10.22 -34.21 -10.81
N LEU A 211 -11.27 -33.66 -11.42
CA LEU A 211 -11.15 -32.50 -12.31
C LEU A 211 -11.68 -31.20 -11.69
N LYS A 212 -12.39 -31.28 -10.57
CA LYS A 212 -13.09 -30.13 -9.98
C LYS A 212 -12.16 -28.94 -9.72
N ALA A 213 -10.99 -29.16 -9.11
CA ALA A 213 -10.05 -28.08 -8.83
C ALA A 213 -9.37 -27.53 -10.10
N ILE A 214 -9.12 -28.39 -11.09
CA ILE A 214 -8.53 -28.02 -12.38
C ILE A 214 -9.51 -27.13 -13.17
N ASP A 215 -10.77 -27.55 -13.25
CA ASP A 215 -11.83 -26.82 -13.94
C ASP A 215 -12.11 -25.49 -13.25
N ARG A 216 -12.16 -25.49 -11.93
CA ARG A 216 -12.32 -24.25 -11.16
C ARG A 216 -11.19 -23.25 -11.43
N LEU A 217 -9.93 -23.70 -11.55
CA LEU A 217 -8.85 -22.81 -11.95
C LEU A 217 -9.02 -22.31 -13.40
N ALA A 218 -9.51 -23.15 -14.30
CA ALA A 218 -9.73 -22.81 -15.69
C ALA A 218 -10.84 -21.77 -15.89
N ASP A 219 -11.94 -21.90 -15.15
CA ASP A 219 -13.14 -21.09 -15.33
C ASP A 219 -13.09 -19.86 -14.39
N ASP A 220 -13.23 -20.10 -13.08
CA ASP A 220 -13.25 -19.04 -12.07
C ASP A 220 -11.90 -18.32 -11.99
N GLY A 221 -10.79 -19.04 -12.13
CA GLY A 221 -9.44 -18.48 -12.01
C GLY A 221 -9.12 -17.49 -13.12
N GLU A 222 -9.58 -17.77 -14.35
CA GLU A 222 -9.42 -16.89 -15.51
C GLU A 222 -10.25 -15.59 -15.36
N ALA A 223 -11.46 -15.70 -14.81
CA ALA A 223 -12.26 -14.52 -14.49
C ALA A 223 -11.61 -13.69 -13.36
N MET A 224 -11.12 -14.36 -12.32
CA MET A 224 -10.50 -13.72 -11.16
C MET A 224 -9.20 -13.00 -11.52
N ILE A 225 -8.36 -13.60 -12.37
CA ILE A 225 -7.09 -12.96 -12.76
C ILE A 225 -7.34 -11.68 -13.56
N LYS A 226 -8.33 -11.67 -14.47
CA LYS A 226 -8.72 -10.47 -15.23
C LYS A 226 -9.30 -9.38 -14.33
N ALA A 227 -10.16 -9.74 -13.40
CA ALA A 227 -10.71 -8.80 -12.42
C ALA A 227 -9.60 -8.20 -11.53
N LEU A 228 -8.67 -9.05 -11.08
CA LEU A 228 -7.53 -8.64 -10.26
C LEU A 228 -6.57 -7.72 -11.04
N GLU A 229 -6.35 -7.97 -12.33
CA GLU A 229 -5.56 -7.10 -13.20
C GLU A 229 -6.12 -5.67 -13.23
N ILE A 230 -7.43 -5.53 -13.44
CA ILE A 230 -8.10 -4.23 -13.48
C ILE A 230 -7.92 -3.49 -12.15
N GLU A 231 -8.03 -4.19 -11.02
CA GLU A 231 -7.87 -3.56 -9.70
C GLU A 231 -6.42 -3.19 -9.40
N VAL A 232 -5.46 -4.01 -9.81
CA VAL A 232 -4.03 -3.68 -9.72
C VAL A 232 -3.71 -2.46 -10.58
N GLN A 233 -4.20 -2.41 -11.82
CA GLN A 233 -4.05 -1.25 -12.70
C GLN A 233 -4.70 -0.02 -12.06
N LYS A 234 -5.97 -0.11 -11.66
CA LYS A 234 -6.64 0.99 -10.98
C LYS A 234 -5.83 1.51 -9.79
N ARG A 235 -5.28 0.61 -8.96
CA ARG A 235 -4.49 1.02 -7.79
C ARG A 235 -3.20 1.75 -8.17
N LEU A 236 -2.51 1.29 -9.20
CA LEU A 236 -1.23 1.84 -9.66
C LEU A 236 -1.40 3.16 -10.43
N TRP A 237 -2.53 3.38 -11.10
CA TRP A 237 -2.78 4.59 -11.90
C TRP A 237 -3.60 5.65 -11.15
N ASP A 238 -4.62 5.30 -10.36
CA ASP A 238 -5.42 6.29 -9.60
C ASP A 238 -4.59 7.05 -8.55
N SER A 239 -3.54 6.41 -8.04
CA SER A 239 -2.59 7.01 -7.11
C SER A 239 -1.74 8.14 -7.71
N THR A 240 -1.72 8.27 -9.04
CA THR A 240 -1.07 9.40 -9.73
C THR A 240 -2.01 10.62 -9.89
N ALA A 241 -3.33 10.40 -9.92
CA ALA A 241 -4.31 11.47 -10.14
C ALA A 241 -4.54 12.36 -8.92
N THR A 242 -4.51 11.79 -7.71
CA THR A 242 -4.75 12.53 -6.46
C THR A 242 -3.60 13.44 -6.01
N GLY A 243 -2.44 13.39 -6.68
CA GLY A 243 -1.27 14.22 -6.34
C GLY A 243 -1.23 15.59 -7.04
N THR A 244 -2.08 15.82 -8.05
CA THR A 244 -2.03 17.04 -8.87
C THR A 244 -3.05 18.11 -8.42
N GLU A 245 -4.10 17.73 -7.69
CA GLU A 245 -5.17 18.67 -7.31
C GLU A 245 -4.91 19.44 -6.00
N SER A 246 -3.88 19.11 -5.22
CA SER A 246 -3.63 19.76 -3.93
C SER A 246 -2.66 20.97 -3.99
N ASN A 247 -2.22 21.39 -5.17
CA ASN A 247 -1.24 22.48 -5.32
C ASN A 247 -1.79 23.77 -5.96
N ASP A 248 -3.10 23.88 -6.18
CA ASP A 248 -3.71 25.00 -6.92
C ASP A 248 -4.76 25.82 -6.12
N SER A 249 -4.83 25.64 -4.79
CA SER A 249 -5.82 26.37 -3.96
C SER A 249 -5.21 27.44 -3.02
N GLY A 250 -3.98 27.91 -3.30
CA GLY A 250 -3.24 28.81 -2.40
C GLY A 250 -2.89 30.21 -2.91
N GLU A 251 -3.02 30.52 -4.21
CA GLU A 251 -2.65 31.83 -4.76
C GLU A 251 -3.79 32.43 -5.61
N ASN A 252 -4.83 32.96 -4.96
CA ASN A 252 -5.58 34.08 -5.53
C ASN A 252 -6.53 34.73 -4.51
N SER A 253 -5.97 35.57 -3.63
CA SER A 253 -6.76 36.61 -2.96
C SER A 253 -5.91 37.75 -2.40
N THR A 254 -5.00 38.30 -3.20
CA THR A 254 -4.54 39.69 -2.97
C THR A 254 -4.15 40.32 -4.29
N SER A 255 -5.07 41.03 -4.94
CA SER A 255 -4.84 42.34 -5.59
C SER A 255 -6.03 42.75 -6.46
N GLN A 256 -6.36 44.03 -6.41
CA GLN A 256 -7.26 44.80 -7.29
C GLN A 256 -8.76 44.65 -6.96
N ARG A 257 -9.52 45.69 -6.57
CA ARG A 257 -9.38 47.14 -6.57
C ARG A 257 -10.27 47.74 -5.49
#